data_AF-A0A7S3X860-F1
#
_entry.id   AF-A0A7S3X860-F1
#
_cell.length_a   1.000
_cell.length_b   1.000
_cell.length_c   1.000
_cell.angle_alpha   90.00
_cell.angle_beta   90.00
_cell.angle_gamma   90.00
#
_symmetry.space_group_name_H-M   'P 1'
#
loop_
_entity.id
_entity.type
_entity.pdbx_description
1 polymer ?
#
loop_
_entity_poly.entity_id
_entity_poly.type
_entity_poly.pdbx_seq_one_letter_code
_entity_poly.pdbx_strand_id
1 'polypeptide(L)'
;DAFLDGEAFDRLPDVSPSPFKAAGTVVMLISYYDGLIEAMPGFDMVRELKSFVSLEENVHVGEELEKTIDIFTLTGMCVLVHPDPEVLAADVAAIRQMELDG
;
A
#
# COMPACT_ATOMS: atom_id res chain seq x y z
N ASP A 1 -26.92 -0.37 10.02
CA ASP A 1 -25.67 0.32 9.65
C ASP A 1 -25.33 1.25 10.79
N ALA A 2 -24.20 1.04 11.47
CA ALA A 2 -23.83 1.84 12.65
C ALA A 2 -23.53 3.31 12.31
N PHE A 3 -23.37 3.66 11.03
CA PHE A 3 -23.13 5.04 10.62
C PHE A 3 -24.35 5.96 10.85
N LEU A 4 -25.57 5.43 10.73
CA LEU A 4 -26.82 6.21 10.88
C LEU A 4 -27.72 5.73 12.02
N ASP A 5 -27.31 4.67 12.73
CA ASP A 5 -28.08 4.05 13.81
C ASP A 5 -27.24 4.03 15.10
N GLY A 6 -27.59 4.92 16.02
CA GLY A 6 -26.92 5.06 17.31
C GLY A 6 -26.97 3.80 18.16
N GLU A 7 -28.09 3.07 18.16
CA GLU A 7 -28.17 1.82 18.91
C GLU A 7 -27.28 0.73 18.29
N ALA A 8 -27.12 0.73 16.96
CA ALA A 8 -26.18 -0.18 16.30
C ALA A 8 -24.72 0.18 16.59
N PHE A 9 -24.40 1.47 16.72
CA PHE A 9 -23.09 1.93 17.15
C PHE A 9 -22.79 1.53 18.60
N ASP A 10 -23.75 1.74 19.51
CA ASP A 10 -23.62 1.38 20.93
C ASP A 10 -23.48 -0.13 21.17
N ARG A 11 -23.89 -0.97 20.20
CA ARG A 11 -23.69 -2.44 20.23
C ARG A 11 -22.31 -2.89 19.76
N LEU A 12 -21.47 -1.98 19.24
CA LEU A 12 -20.11 -2.34 18.84
C LEU A 12 -19.30 -2.77 20.07
N PRO A 13 -18.47 -3.82 19.99
CA PRO A 13 -17.65 -4.23 21.12
C PRO A 13 -16.63 -3.13 21.48
N ASP A 14 -16.49 -2.82 22.77
CA ASP A 14 -15.45 -1.92 23.29
C ASP A 14 -14.02 -2.49 23.12
N VAL A 15 -13.92 -3.78 22.82
CA VAL A 15 -12.66 -4.50 22.64
C VAL A 15 -12.50 -4.92 21.18
N SER A 16 -11.27 -4.82 20.69
CA SER A 16 -10.96 -5.25 19.32
C SER A 16 -11.25 -6.75 19.14
N PRO A 17 -11.66 -7.18 17.93
CA PRO A 17 -11.91 -8.58 17.64
C PRO A 17 -10.72 -9.48 18.03
N SER A 18 -11.02 -10.55 18.78
CA SER A 18 -10.07 -11.57 19.20
C SER A 18 -10.52 -12.95 18.71
N PRO A 19 -9.62 -13.83 18.27
CA PRO A 19 -8.18 -13.62 18.17
C PRO A 19 -7.80 -12.62 17.07
N PHE A 20 -6.64 -11.98 17.22
CA PHE A 20 -6.04 -11.16 16.18
C PHE A 20 -5.92 -11.98 14.89
N LYS A 21 -6.45 -11.44 13.78
CA LYS A 21 -6.46 -12.14 12.48
C LYS A 21 -5.28 -11.77 11.60
N ALA A 22 -5.05 -10.48 11.42
CA ALA A 22 -3.99 -9.93 10.58
C ALA A 22 -3.83 -8.42 10.80
N ALA A 23 -2.64 -7.92 10.47
CA ALA A 23 -2.40 -6.49 10.26
C ALA A 23 -2.58 -6.19 8.76
N GLY A 24 -3.06 -4.99 8.43
CA GLY A 24 -3.18 -4.53 7.05
C GLY A 24 -2.91 -3.04 6.92
N THR A 25 -2.40 -2.64 5.75
CA THR A 25 -2.14 -1.23 5.42
C THR A 25 -2.28 -0.99 3.92
N VAL A 26 -2.50 0.27 3.56
CA VAL A 26 -2.40 0.76 2.18
C VAL A 26 -1.12 1.56 2.07
N VAL A 27 -0.27 1.22 1.11
CA VAL A 27 1.00 1.88 0.85
C VAL A 27 0.84 2.71 -0.43
N MET A 28 0.94 4.03 -0.28
CA MET A 28 1.12 4.95 -1.40
C MET A 28 2.57 4.85 -1.89
N LEU A 29 2.75 4.65 -3.20
CA LEU A 29 4.06 4.49 -3.83
C LEU A 29 4.62 5.85 -4.27
N ILE A 30 5.82 6.16 -3.79
CA ILE A 30 6.45 7.48 -3.89
C ILE A 30 7.56 7.46 -4.93
N SER A 31 7.49 8.34 -5.92
CA SER A 31 8.60 8.61 -6.82
C SER A 31 9.48 9.74 -6.28
N TYR A 32 10.78 9.45 -6.11
CA TYR A 32 11.83 10.46 -5.86
C TYR A 32 12.50 10.96 -7.14
N TYR A 33 12.12 10.40 -8.30
CA TYR A 33 12.74 10.63 -9.60
C TYR A 33 11.75 11.25 -10.58
N ASP A 34 12.29 11.85 -11.63
CA ASP A 34 11.53 12.35 -12.78
C ASP A 34 12.22 11.90 -14.07
N GLY A 35 11.46 11.81 -15.16
CA GLY A 35 11.95 11.43 -16.48
C GLY A 35 11.13 10.34 -17.16
N LEU A 36 11.58 9.89 -18.33
CA LEU A 36 10.88 8.89 -19.13
C LEU A 36 10.94 7.49 -18.51
N ILE A 37 9.79 6.83 -18.33
CA ILE A 37 9.72 5.47 -17.80
C ILE A 37 10.15 4.47 -18.87
N GLU A 38 11.31 3.84 -18.69
CA GLU A 38 11.81 2.77 -19.59
C GLU A 38 11.34 1.37 -19.17
N ALA A 39 11.19 1.13 -17.86
CA ALA A 39 10.77 -0.13 -17.28
C ALA A 39 10.17 0.08 -15.88
N MET A 40 9.41 -0.90 -15.38
CA MET A 40 8.75 -0.83 -14.07
C MET A 40 8.92 -2.14 -13.25
N PRO A 41 10.15 -2.67 -13.08
CA PRO A 41 10.36 -3.95 -12.39
C PRO A 41 9.91 -3.92 -10.91
N GLY A 42 9.88 -2.74 -10.29
CA GLY A 42 9.42 -2.57 -8.92
C GLY A 42 7.99 -3.04 -8.70
N PHE A 43 7.09 -2.89 -9.69
CA PHE A 43 5.72 -3.39 -9.56
C PHE A 43 5.64 -4.92 -9.54
N ASP A 44 6.47 -5.60 -10.32
CA ASP A 44 6.57 -7.06 -10.26
C ASP A 44 7.13 -7.53 -8.91
N MET A 45 8.16 -6.84 -8.40
CA MET A 45 8.70 -7.12 -7.06
C MET A 45 7.67 -6.92 -5.94
N VAL A 46 6.82 -5.89 -6.04
CA VAL A 46 5.71 -5.66 -5.09
C VAL A 46 4.69 -6.80 -5.10
N ARG A 47 4.39 -7.36 -6.28
CA ARG A 47 3.48 -8.52 -6.42
C ARG A 47 4.02 -9.79 -5.78
N GLU A 48 5.33 -9.89 -5.60
CA GLU A 48 6.01 -11.04 -5.00
C GLU A 48 6.13 -10.94 -3.46
N LEU A 49 5.74 -9.81 -2.85
CA LEU A 49 5.76 -9.62 -1.40
C LEU A 49 4.79 -10.58 -0.69
N LYS A 50 5.17 -11.02 0.52
CA LYS A 50 4.40 -12.02 1.28
C LYS A 50 3.05 -11.50 1.73
N SER A 51 2.97 -10.20 1.99
CA SER A 51 1.77 -9.50 2.42
C SER A 51 0.93 -8.96 1.26
N PHE A 52 1.30 -9.20 0.00
CA PHE A 52 0.60 -8.62 -1.16
C PHE A 52 -0.87 -9.06 -1.26
N VAL A 53 -1.76 -8.09 -1.45
CA VAL A 53 -3.19 -8.33 -1.76
C VAL A 53 -3.57 -7.77 -3.12
N SER A 54 -3.23 -6.51 -3.38
CA SER A 54 -3.54 -5.84 -4.66
C SER A 54 -2.61 -4.66 -4.92
N LEU A 55 -2.42 -4.31 -6.19
CA LEU A 55 -1.67 -3.14 -6.65
C LEU A 55 -2.48 -2.42 -7.73
N GLU A 56 -2.60 -1.12 -7.58
CA GLU A 56 -3.07 -0.18 -8.60
C GLU A 56 -1.85 0.59 -9.12
N GLU A 57 -1.63 0.53 -10.44
CA GLU A 57 -0.57 1.25 -11.13
C GLU A 57 -1.17 2.50 -11.79
N ASN A 58 -0.55 3.65 -11.57
CA ASN A 58 -1.00 4.94 -12.14
C ASN A 58 -0.12 5.43 -13.28
N VAL A 59 0.98 4.72 -13.57
CA VAL A 59 1.98 5.08 -14.58
C VAL A 59 2.34 3.88 -15.45
N HIS A 60 2.80 4.13 -16.66
CA HIS A 60 3.16 3.11 -17.65
C HIS A 60 4.48 3.44 -18.36
N VAL A 61 5.13 2.40 -18.88
CA VAL A 61 6.32 2.54 -19.73
C VAL A 61 6.01 3.47 -20.92
N GLY A 62 6.90 4.44 -21.14
CA GLY A 62 6.77 5.47 -22.17
C GLY A 62 6.10 6.76 -21.72
N GLU A 63 5.58 6.83 -20.49
CA GLU A 63 5.09 8.07 -19.88
C GLU A 63 6.22 8.86 -19.20
N GLU A 64 6.01 10.17 -19.05
CA GLU A 64 6.91 11.02 -18.27
C GLU A 64 6.54 10.89 -16.79
N LEU A 65 7.49 10.43 -15.99
CA LEU A 65 7.38 10.34 -14.55
C LEU A 65 7.66 11.69 -13.91
N GLU A 66 6.83 12.06 -12.94
CA GLU A 66 7.06 13.21 -12.08
C GLU A 66 7.38 12.77 -10.65
N LYS A 67 8.11 13.61 -9.91
CA LYS A 67 8.31 13.41 -8.48
C LYS A 67 6.98 13.50 -7.76
N THR A 68 6.76 12.60 -6.82
CA THR A 68 5.56 12.64 -5.99
C THR A 68 5.62 13.82 -5.04
N ILE A 69 4.64 14.72 -5.16
CA ILE A 69 4.44 15.88 -4.30
C ILE A 69 3.08 15.86 -3.59
N ASP A 70 2.14 15.04 -4.09
CA ASP A 70 0.78 14.89 -3.60
C ASP A 70 0.20 13.52 -4.01
N ILE A 71 -1.10 13.32 -3.77
CA ILE A 71 -1.80 12.07 -4.08
C ILE A 71 -1.99 11.83 -5.58
N PHE A 72 -1.98 12.87 -6.41
CA PHE A 72 -2.19 12.76 -7.86
C PHE A 72 -0.90 12.37 -8.60
N THR A 73 0.24 12.62 -7.97
CA THR A 73 1.59 12.31 -8.48
C THR A 73 2.13 10.98 -7.91
N LEU A 74 1.27 10.12 -7.35
CA LEU A 74 1.62 8.77 -6.93
C LEU A 74 1.79 7.83 -8.12
N THR A 75 2.84 7.02 -8.12
CA THR A 75 3.06 6.00 -9.16
C THR A 75 2.08 4.83 -9.04
N GLY A 76 1.50 4.65 -7.85
CA GLY A 76 0.50 3.63 -7.57
C GLY A 76 0.19 3.52 -6.09
N MET A 77 -0.64 2.54 -5.76
CA MET A 77 -0.90 2.15 -4.38
C MET A 77 -1.07 0.64 -4.26
N CYS A 78 -0.58 0.06 -3.17
CA CYS A 78 -0.78 -1.35 -2.89
C CYS A 78 -1.44 -1.59 -1.52
N VAL A 79 -2.24 -2.65 -1.47
CA VAL A 79 -2.84 -3.16 -0.23
C VAL A 79 -1.99 -4.33 0.24
N LEU A 80 -1.54 -4.25 1.49
CA LEU A 80 -0.75 -5.28 2.14
C LEU A 80 -1.48 -5.80 3.38
N VAL A 81 -1.58 -7.11 3.55
CA VAL A 81 -2.20 -7.77 4.71
C VAL A 81 -1.41 -9.03 5.07
N HIS A 82 -1.06 -9.20 6.34
CA HIS A 82 -0.42 -10.43 6.80
C HIS A 82 -0.77 -10.77 8.27
N PRO A 83 -0.92 -12.06 8.64
CA PRO A 83 -1.17 -12.48 10.03
C PRO A 83 -0.03 -12.12 10.99
N ASP A 84 1.20 -12.14 10.50
CA ASP A 84 2.39 -11.71 11.24
C ASP A 84 2.71 -10.25 10.94
N PRO A 85 2.62 -9.33 11.93
CA PRO A 85 2.91 -7.91 11.73
C PRO A 85 4.37 -7.62 11.37
N GLU A 86 5.32 -8.48 11.74
CA GLU A 86 6.73 -8.29 11.41
C GLU A 86 7.00 -8.51 9.91
N VAL A 87 6.28 -9.45 9.30
CA VAL A 87 6.32 -9.65 7.83
C VAL A 87 5.75 -8.43 7.11
N LEU A 88 4.63 -7.89 7.59
CA LEU A 88 4.05 -6.68 7.02
C LEU A 88 5.03 -5.49 7.12
N ALA A 89 5.66 -5.30 8.28
CA ALA A 89 6.63 -4.24 8.49
C ALA A 89 7.86 -4.40 7.57
N ALA A 90 8.35 -5.62 7.39
CA ALA A 90 9.47 -5.92 6.49
C ALA A 90 9.13 -5.64 5.02
N ASP A 91 7.94 -6.03 4.56
CA ASP A 91 7.48 -5.79 3.20
C ASP A 91 7.29 -4.28 2.92
N VAL A 92 6.74 -3.53 3.89
CA VAL A 92 6.66 -2.06 3.80
C VAL A 92 8.05 -1.43 3.71
N ALA A 93 9.01 -1.89 4.52
CA ALA A 93 10.39 -1.40 4.47
C ALA A 93 11.07 -1.72 3.13
N ALA A 94 10.81 -2.90 2.56
CA ALA A 94 11.31 -3.26 1.24
C ALA A 94 10.77 -2.32 0.15
N ILE A 95 9.48 -1.96 0.20
CA ILE A 95 8.90 -0.96 -0.71
C ILE A 95 9.61 0.39 -0.57
N ARG A 96 9.80 0.88 0.67
CA ARG A 96 10.50 2.15 0.89
C ARG A 96 11.92 2.13 0.38
N GLN A 97 12.61 0.99 0.46
CA GLN A 97 13.94 0.86 -0.12
C GLN A 97 13.89 0.88 -1.65
N MET A 98 12.95 0.17 -2.28
CA MET A 98 12.76 0.19 -3.74
C MET A 98 12.52 1.62 -4.26
N GLU A 99 11.74 2.43 -3.55
CA GLU A 99 11.50 3.84 -3.91
C GLU A 99 12.78 4.69 -3.90
N LEU A 100 13.74 4.37 -3.03
CA LEU A 100 15.04 5.05 -2.95
C LEU A 100 16.07 4.52 -3.95
N ASP A 101 15.90 3.29 -4.42
CA ASP A 101 16.83 2.66 -5.37
C ASP A 101 16.54 3.09 -6.82
N GLY A 102 15.27 3.42 -7.13
CA GLY A 102 14.81 3.88 -8.45
C GLY A 102 14.28 2.76 -9.32
#